data_AF-A0A2S9GMM0-F1
#
_entry.id   AF-A0A2S9GMM0-F1
#
_cell.length_a   1.000
_cell.length_b   1.000
_cell.length_c   1.000
_cell.angle_alpha   90.00
_cell.angle_beta   90.00
_cell.angle_gamma   90.00
#
_symmetry.space_group_name_H-M   'P 1'
#
loop_
_entity.id
_entity.type
_entity.pdbx_description
1 polymer ?
#
loop_
_entity_poly.entity_id
_entity_poly.type
_entity_poly.pdbx_seq_one_letter_code
_entity_poly.pdbx_strand_id
1 'polypeptide(L)'
;ELVHNAISAEHVGFDFEVSSDHYFPWLSSQGHAPYAWSVLGAVAHATDRVELMTYVTCPTIRYHPAIVAQKAATLQILADG
;
A
#
# COMPACT_ATOMS: atom_id res chain seq x y z
N GLU A 1 -12.51 -3.76 2.52
CA GLU A 1 -12.45 -2.78 3.62
C GLU A 1 -11.33 -1.76 3.41
N LEU A 2 -10.04 -2.13 3.43
CA LEU A 2 -8.94 -1.17 3.28
C LEU A 2 -9.06 -0.22 2.07
N VAL A 3 -9.40 -0.73 0.88
CA VAL A 3 -9.60 0.10 -0.31
C VAL A 3 -10.80 1.06 -0.15
N HIS A 4 -11.86 0.63 0.52
CA HIS A 4 -13.01 1.50 0.78
C HIS A 4 -12.67 2.61 1.78
N ASN A 5 -11.84 2.30 2.78
CA ASN A 5 -11.34 3.28 3.74
C ASN A 5 -10.42 4.30 3.05
N ALA A 6 -9.59 3.87 2.12
CA ALA A 6 -8.75 4.74 1.28
C ALA A 6 -9.59 5.73 0.46
N ILE A 7 -10.57 5.24 -0.31
CA ILE A 7 -11.52 6.09 -1.05
C ILE A 7 -12.19 7.11 -0.12
N SER A 8 -12.61 6.66 1.06
CA SER A 8 -13.27 7.55 2.03
C SER A 8 -12.30 8.57 2.63
N ALA A 9 -11.03 8.21 2.86
CA ALA A 9 -10.00 9.10 3.35
C ALA A 9 -9.66 10.19 2.33
N GLU A 10 -9.49 9.83 1.06
CA GLU A 10 -9.33 10.82 -0.02
C GLU A 10 -10.50 11.81 -0.07
N HIS A 11 -11.74 11.31 0.00
CA HIS A 11 -12.95 12.16 -0.06
C HIS A 11 -13.05 13.15 1.10
N VAL A 12 -12.52 12.83 2.28
CA VAL A 12 -12.51 13.76 3.43
C VAL A 12 -11.25 14.63 3.48
N GLY A 13 -10.39 14.56 2.46
CA GLY A 13 -9.29 15.49 2.25
C GLY A 13 -7.94 15.02 2.78
N PHE A 14 -7.74 13.72 3.04
CA PHE A 14 -6.37 13.23 3.25
C PHE A 14 -5.57 13.36 1.95
N ASP A 15 -4.28 13.71 2.07
CA ASP A 15 -3.39 13.91 0.92
C ASP A 15 -2.43 12.73 0.71
N PHE A 16 -2.23 11.91 1.74
CA PHE A 16 -1.22 10.85 1.75
C PHE A 16 -1.71 9.63 2.52
N GLU A 17 -1.61 8.46 1.89
CA GLU A 17 -2.03 7.19 2.47
C GLU A 17 -0.90 6.17 2.42
N VAL A 18 -0.74 5.44 3.53
CA VAL A 18 0.36 4.50 3.69
C VAL A 18 -0.10 3.12 4.18
N SER A 19 0.63 2.10 3.76
CA SER A 19 0.39 0.71 4.17
C SER A 19 1.63 0.06 4.76
N SER A 20 1.53 -0.54 5.95
CA SER A 20 2.61 -1.35 6.52
C SER A 20 2.66 -2.74 5.84
N ASP A 21 3.84 -3.12 5.34
CA ASP A 21 4.01 -4.40 4.63
C ASP A 21 4.40 -5.51 5.62
N HIS A 22 3.39 -6.21 6.12
CA HIS A 22 3.54 -7.33 7.06
C HIS A 22 3.16 -8.66 6.42
N TYR A 23 3.90 -9.72 6.80
CA TYR A 23 3.57 -11.09 6.42
C TYR A 23 2.59 -11.75 7.41
N PHE A 24 2.76 -11.47 8.70
CA PHE A 24 1.88 -11.95 9.78
C PHE A 24 1.05 -10.80 10.34
N PRO A 25 -0.16 -11.07 10.87
CA PRO A 25 -0.93 -10.08 11.61
C PRO A 25 -0.10 -9.46 12.72
N TRP A 26 -0.31 -8.17 12.98
CA TRP A 26 0.37 -7.48 14.06
C TRP A 26 -0.03 -8.03 15.43
N LEU A 27 -1.31 -8.40 15.57
CA LEU A 27 -1.87 -9.13 16.70
C LEU A 27 -2.69 -10.32 16.19
N SER A 28 -2.61 -11.47 16.89
CA SER A 28 -3.42 -12.65 16.56
C SER A 28 -4.92 -12.36 16.60
N SER A 29 -5.37 -11.48 17.51
CA SER A 29 -6.77 -11.05 17.62
C SER A 29 -7.23 -10.18 16.45
N GLN A 30 -6.32 -9.46 15.78
CA GLN A 30 -6.63 -8.69 14.58
C GLN A 30 -6.79 -9.61 13.37
N GLY A 31 -5.98 -10.67 13.27
CA GLY A 31 -6.19 -11.77 12.30
C GLY A 31 -5.90 -11.44 10.82
N HIS A 32 -5.45 -10.23 10.49
CA HIS A 32 -5.26 -9.79 9.10
C HIS A 32 -3.86 -9.21 8.85
N ALA A 33 -3.26 -9.56 7.70
CA ALA A 33 -2.04 -8.98 7.15
C ALA A 33 -2.10 -9.05 5.61
N PRO A 34 -2.94 -8.22 4.97
CA PRO A 34 -3.07 -8.25 3.52
C PRO A 34 -1.75 -7.83 2.86
N TYR A 35 -1.47 -8.39 1.69
CA TYR A 35 -0.25 -8.09 0.95
C TYR A 35 -0.26 -6.63 0.47
N ALA A 36 0.57 -5.80 1.11
CA ALA A 36 0.53 -4.34 0.97
C ALA A 36 0.60 -3.84 -0.47
N TRP A 37 1.46 -4.42 -1.31
CA TRP A 37 1.63 -3.97 -2.70
C TRP A 37 0.40 -4.23 -3.59
N SER A 38 -0.33 -5.33 -3.37
CA SER A 38 -1.60 -5.55 -4.06
C SER A 38 -2.70 -4.62 -3.57
N VAL A 39 -2.71 -4.29 -2.27
CA VAL A 39 -3.65 -3.30 -1.73
C VAL A 39 -3.36 -1.93 -2.29
N LEU A 40 -2.09 -1.48 -2.31
CA LEU A 40 -1.71 -0.18 -2.87
C LEU A 40 -2.05 -0.07 -4.35
N GLY A 41 -1.84 -1.12 -5.15
CA GLY A 41 -2.27 -1.12 -6.56
C GLY A 41 -3.79 -1.02 -6.73
N ALA A 42 -4.57 -1.63 -5.83
CA ALA A 42 -6.02 -1.49 -5.84
C ALA A 42 -6.48 -0.10 -5.39
N VAL A 43 -5.78 0.52 -4.43
CA VAL A 43 -6.04 1.89 -3.99
C VAL A 43 -5.70 2.87 -5.13
N ALA A 44 -4.53 2.74 -5.75
CA ALA A 44 -4.13 3.57 -6.89
C ALA A 44 -5.16 3.59 -8.02
N HIS A 45 -5.85 2.47 -8.27
CA HIS A 45 -6.91 2.42 -9.28
C HIS A 45 -8.26 3.00 -8.80
N ALA A 46 -8.45 3.13 -7.50
CA ALA A 46 -9.72 3.54 -6.90
C ALA A 46 -9.74 4.99 -6.39
N THR A 47 -8.59 5.67 -6.38
CA THR A 47 -8.39 7.03 -5.90
C THR A 47 -7.67 7.87 -6.96
N ASP A 48 -7.87 9.18 -6.96
CA ASP A 48 -7.40 10.05 -8.06
C ASP A 48 -6.28 11.03 -7.66
N ARG A 49 -6.08 11.29 -6.36
CA ARG A 49 -5.26 12.42 -5.86
C ARG A 49 -4.28 12.04 -4.75
N VAL A 50 -4.63 11.08 -3.89
CA VAL A 50 -3.78 10.74 -2.74
C VAL A 50 -2.44 10.17 -3.16
N GLU A 51 -1.38 10.64 -2.50
CA GLU A 51 -0.05 10.03 -2.63
C GLU A 51 -0.02 8.68 -1.88
N LEU A 52 0.73 7.71 -2.40
CA LEU A 52 0.76 6.34 -1.89
C LEU A 52 2.18 5.86 -1.56
N MET A 53 2.35 5.22 -0.40
CA MET A 53 3.64 4.63 -0.02
C MET A 53 3.47 3.41 0.90
N THR A 54 4.45 2.49 0.89
CA THR A 54 4.58 1.54 2.01
C THR A 54 5.27 2.21 3.20
N TYR A 55 4.76 1.96 4.41
CA TYR A 55 5.34 2.46 5.66
C TYR A 55 5.38 1.34 6.72
N VAL A 56 6.33 0.40 6.65
CA VAL A 56 7.46 0.30 5.71
C VAL A 56 7.49 -1.06 5.02
N THR A 57 8.16 -1.16 3.87
CA THR A 57 8.60 -2.43 3.28
C THR A 57 10.02 -2.74 3.72
N CYS A 58 10.26 -3.91 4.31
CA CYS A 58 11.62 -4.39 4.62
C CYS A 58 12.25 -5.02 3.36
N PRO A 59 13.32 -4.46 2.77
CA PRO A 59 13.81 -4.87 1.46
C PRO A 59 15.01 -5.84 1.50
N THR A 60 15.30 -6.49 2.64
CA THR A 60 16.59 -7.20 2.84
C THR A 60 16.50 -8.71 3.01
N ILE A 61 15.35 -9.27 3.42
CA ILE A 61 15.23 -10.71 3.71
C ILE A 61 14.22 -11.38 2.77
N ARG A 62 12.92 -11.08 2.95
CA ARG A 62 11.85 -11.75 2.20
C ARG A 62 11.67 -11.22 0.77
N TYR A 63 12.18 -10.02 0.50
CA TYR A 63 12.17 -9.44 -0.83
C TYR A 63 13.58 -9.15 -1.28
N HIS A 64 13.84 -9.41 -2.55
CA HIS A 64 15.02 -8.90 -3.22
C HIS A 64 14.84 -7.39 -3.47
N PRO A 65 15.83 -6.53 -3.17
CA PRO A 65 15.72 -5.07 -3.36
C PRO A 65 15.28 -4.66 -4.77
N ALA A 66 15.79 -5.33 -5.80
CA ALA A 66 15.39 -5.05 -7.20
C ALA A 66 13.88 -5.28 -7.45
N ILE A 67 13.27 -6.26 -6.76
CA ILE A 67 11.83 -6.52 -6.86
C ILE A 67 11.04 -5.45 -6.11
N VAL A 68 11.56 -4.94 -4.99
CA VAL A 68 10.95 -3.79 -4.30
C VAL A 68 10.99 -2.53 -5.18
N ALA A 69 12.12 -2.29 -5.85
CA ALA A 69 12.25 -1.19 -6.80
C ALA A 69 11.26 -1.33 -7.97
N GLN A 70 11.11 -2.54 -8.53
CA GLN A 70 10.13 -2.80 -9.58
C GLN A 70 8.69 -2.56 -9.11
N LYS A 71 8.34 -3.00 -7.89
CA LYS A 71 7.01 -2.78 -7.31
C LYS A 71 6.71 -1.30 -7.14
N ALA A 72 7.65 -0.53 -6.61
CA ALA A 72 7.52 0.92 -6.45
C ALA A 72 7.34 1.62 -7.81
N ALA A 73 8.20 1.31 -8.79
CA ALA A 73 8.09 1.88 -10.14
C ALA A 73 6.76 1.52 -10.82
N THR A 74 6.27 0.30 -10.62
CA THR A 74 4.97 -0.12 -11.16
C THR A 74 3.81 0.61 -10.49
N LEU A 75 3.85 0.73 -9.16
CA LEU A 75 2.82 1.45 -8.41
C LEU A 75 2.75 2.93 -8.81
N GLN A 76 3.91 3.57 -8.99
CA GLN A 76 4.00 4.95 -9.46
C GLN A 76 3.26 5.15 -10.79
N ILE A 77 3.45 4.22 -11.74
CA ILE A 77 2.74 4.26 -13.03
C ILE A 77 1.23 4.06 -12.85
N LEU A 78 0.81 3.17 -11.95
CA LEU A 78 -0.62 2.91 -11.70
C LEU A 78 -1.32 4.08 -11.00
N ALA A 79 -0.58 4.90 -10.26
CA ALA A 79 -1.09 6.05 -9.50
C ALA A 79 -1.00 7.37 -10.29
N ASP A 80 -0.54 7.34 -11.54
CA ASP A 80 -0.30 8.54 -12.37
C ASP A 80 0.56 9.63 -11.68
N GLY A 81 1.47 9.23 -10.76
CA GLY A 81 2.33 10.12 -9.96
C GLY A 81 3.51 9.43 -9.30
#